data_AF-A0A4S0QZI6-F1
#
_entry.id   AF-A0A4S0QZI6-F1
#
_cell.length_a   1.000
_cell.length_b   1.000
_cell.length_c   1.000
_cell.angle_alpha   90.00
_cell.angle_beta   90.00
_cell.angle_gamma   90.00
#
_symmetry.space_group_name_H-M   'P 1'
#
loop_
_entity.id
_entity.type
_entity.pdbx_description
1 polymer ?
#
loop_
_entity_poly.entity_id
_entity_poly.type
_entity_poly.pdbx_seq_one_letter_code
_entity_poly.pdbx_strand_id
1 'polypeptide(L)'
;AIEGDPVGPPVASGLAADGDIALLLHTSGTTSRPKLVPLSHANLAASAAHIGATLGLTSADRCLNIMPLFHIHGLIAAVLSSLAAGGSVFCTPGFNALRFFHWLGEAKPSWYTA
;
A
#
# COMPACT_ATOMS: atom_id res chain seq x y z
N ALA A 1 -10.15 20.25 -5.89
CA ALA A 1 -10.92 19.26 -5.11
C ALA A 1 -11.37 18.16 -6.06
N ILE A 2 -11.50 16.91 -5.61
CA ILE A 2 -12.18 15.89 -6.42
C ILE A 2 -13.65 16.34 -6.47
N GLU A 3 -14.05 17.01 -7.53
CA GLU A 3 -15.46 17.32 -7.78
C GLU A 3 -16.11 16.07 -8.37
N GLY A 4 -17.06 15.51 -7.65
CA GLY A 4 -17.88 14.38 -8.06
C GLY A 4 -19.24 14.50 -7.38
N ASP A 5 -20.26 13.97 -8.03
CA ASP A 5 -21.60 13.92 -7.46
C ASP A 5 -21.57 13.28 -6.07
N PRO A 6 -22.46 13.70 -5.14
CA PRO A 6 -22.56 13.09 -3.82
C PRO A 6 -22.66 11.57 -3.98
N VAL A 7 -21.74 10.85 -3.33
CA VAL A 7 -21.77 9.40 -3.30
C VAL A 7 -23.13 8.99 -2.74
N GLY A 8 -23.90 8.26 -3.54
CA GLY A 8 -25.22 7.77 -3.15
C GLY A 8 -25.16 6.95 -1.86
N PRO A 9 -26.33 6.57 -1.30
CA PRO A 9 -26.35 5.68 -0.13
C PRO A 9 -25.51 4.44 -0.42
N PRO A 10 -24.81 3.88 0.60
CA PRO A 10 -23.99 2.69 0.42
C PRO A 10 -24.81 1.60 -0.28
N VAL A 11 -24.23 1.04 -1.34
CA VAL A 11 -24.90 0.09 -2.25
C VAL A 11 -25.37 -1.17 -1.50
N ALA A 12 -24.72 -1.49 -0.37
CA ALA A 12 -25.11 -2.57 0.52
C ALA A 12 -24.75 -2.24 1.98
N SER A 13 -25.54 -2.75 2.94
CA SER A 13 -25.18 -2.79 4.36
C SER A 13 -24.47 -4.10 4.68
N GLY A 14 -23.39 -4.05 5.46
CA GLY A 14 -22.61 -5.24 5.86
C GLY A 14 -21.09 -5.06 5.71
N LEU A 15 -20.34 -6.15 5.87
CA LEU A 15 -18.91 -6.19 5.55
C LEU A 15 -18.73 -6.17 4.03
N ALA A 16 -17.64 -5.55 3.56
CA ALA A 16 -17.27 -5.57 2.15
C ALA A 16 -17.00 -7.01 1.68
N ALA A 17 -17.41 -7.31 0.46
CA ALA A 17 -17.11 -8.57 -0.22
C ALA A 17 -15.84 -8.43 -1.08
N ASP A 18 -15.24 -9.57 -1.42
CA ASP A 18 -14.00 -9.66 -2.21
C ASP A 18 -14.06 -8.92 -3.56
N GLY A 19 -15.24 -8.88 -4.18
CA GLY A 19 -15.49 -8.22 -5.46
C GLY A 19 -15.70 -6.71 -5.36
N ASP A 20 -15.93 -6.18 -4.17
CA ASP A 20 -16.18 -4.75 -3.97
C ASP A 20 -14.91 -3.94 -4.22
N ILE A 21 -15.08 -2.74 -4.79
CA ILE A 21 -13.97 -1.82 -5.03
C ILE A 21 -13.47 -1.26 -3.69
N ALA A 22 -12.22 -1.58 -3.36
CA ALA A 22 -11.55 -1.13 -2.16
C ALA A 22 -10.77 0.17 -2.37
N LEU A 23 -10.23 0.38 -3.58
CA LEU A 23 -9.34 1.50 -3.86
C LEU A 23 -9.47 2.02 -5.28
N LEU A 24 -9.35 3.33 -5.43
CA LEU A 24 -9.18 4.02 -6.71
C LEU A 24 -7.79 4.64 -6.75
N LEU A 25 -6.94 4.18 -7.66
CA LEU A 25 -5.59 4.72 -7.83
C LEU A 25 -5.45 5.48 -9.13
N HIS A 26 -4.73 6.60 -9.06
CA HIS A 26 -4.29 7.29 -10.26
C HIS A 26 -3.06 6.60 -10.84
N THR A 27 -3.07 6.39 -12.14
CA THR A 27 -1.84 6.06 -12.89
C THR A 27 -1.10 7.34 -13.24
N SER A 28 0.23 7.31 -13.19
CA SER A 28 1.13 8.46 -13.44
C SER A 28 1.20 8.88 -14.92
N GLY A 29 0.13 8.65 -15.69
CA GLY A 29 0.12 8.76 -17.16
C GLY A 29 0.89 9.96 -17.67
N THR A 30 2.01 9.71 -18.36
CA THR A 30 2.93 10.74 -18.84
C THR A 30 2.46 11.43 -20.12
N THR A 31 1.37 10.97 -20.72
CA THR A 31 0.89 11.42 -22.05
C THR A 31 -0.61 11.70 -22.12
N SER A 32 -1.35 11.65 -21.01
CA SER A 32 -2.81 11.89 -20.99
C SER A 32 -3.33 12.24 -19.59
N ARG A 33 -4.62 12.60 -19.47
CA ARG A 33 -5.28 12.81 -18.16
C ARG A 33 -5.13 11.53 -17.30
N PRO A 34 -4.73 11.64 -16.02
CA PRO A 34 -4.59 10.49 -15.12
C PRO A 34 -5.85 9.62 -15.13
N LYS A 35 -5.69 8.32 -15.38
CA LYS A 35 -6.79 7.36 -15.32
C LYS A 35 -6.96 6.85 -13.90
N LEU A 36 -8.22 6.79 -13.44
CA LEU A 36 -8.59 6.10 -12.21
C LEU A 36 -8.66 4.60 -12.49
N VAL A 37 -7.96 3.82 -11.67
CA VAL A 37 -7.95 2.37 -11.71
C VAL A 37 -8.67 1.85 -10.48
N PRO A 38 -9.87 1.26 -10.63
CA PRO A 38 -10.55 0.56 -9.54
C PRO A 38 -9.86 -0.76 -9.24
N LEU A 39 -9.59 -1.01 -7.96
CA LEU A 39 -9.02 -2.25 -7.43
C LEU A 39 -9.98 -2.84 -6.41
N SER A 40 -10.34 -4.11 -6.59
CA SER A 40 -11.17 -4.82 -5.63
C SER A 40 -10.38 -5.28 -4.41
N HIS A 41 -11.09 -5.64 -3.33
CA HIS A 41 -10.50 -6.30 -2.15
C HIS A 41 -9.68 -7.54 -2.55
N ALA A 42 -10.21 -8.38 -3.44
CA ALA A 42 -9.52 -9.56 -3.96
C ALA A 42 -8.20 -9.21 -4.68
N ASN A 43 -8.19 -8.11 -5.47
CA ASN A 43 -6.96 -7.69 -6.15
C ASN A 43 -5.88 -7.28 -5.16
N LEU A 44 -6.25 -6.54 -4.10
CA LEU A 44 -5.32 -6.09 -3.07
C LEU A 44 -4.76 -7.27 -2.27
N ALA A 45 -5.63 -8.19 -1.83
CA ALA A 45 -5.24 -9.38 -1.08
C ALA A 45 -4.31 -10.29 -1.90
N ALA A 46 -4.66 -10.56 -3.17
CA ALA A 46 -3.82 -11.37 -4.06
C ALA A 46 -2.44 -10.72 -4.29
N SER A 47 -2.40 -9.41 -4.51
CA SER A 47 -1.13 -8.68 -4.71
C SER A 47 -0.25 -8.73 -3.46
N ALA A 48 -0.82 -8.46 -2.29
CA ALA A 48 -0.10 -8.51 -1.02
C ALA A 48 0.46 -9.92 -0.75
N ALA A 49 -0.34 -10.97 -0.95
CA ALA A 49 0.06 -12.35 -0.77
C ALA A 49 1.19 -12.76 -1.75
N HIS A 50 1.07 -12.41 -3.03
CA HIS A 50 2.10 -12.70 -4.03
C HIS A 50 3.42 -11.99 -3.74
N ILE A 51 3.38 -10.72 -3.34
CA ILE A 51 4.58 -9.96 -2.98
C ILE A 51 5.22 -10.56 -1.74
N GLY A 52 4.43 -10.85 -0.70
CA GLY A 52 4.90 -11.50 0.52
C GLY A 52 5.59 -12.84 0.23
N ALA A 53 4.98 -13.68 -0.60
CA ALA A 53 5.56 -14.96 -1.01
C ALA A 53 6.85 -14.78 -1.84
N THR A 54 6.87 -13.83 -2.77
CA THR A 54 8.04 -13.56 -3.64
C THR A 54 9.25 -13.08 -2.82
N LEU A 55 9.00 -12.25 -1.81
CA LEU A 55 10.05 -11.73 -0.93
C LEU A 55 10.36 -12.65 0.26
N GLY A 56 9.59 -13.74 0.45
CA GLY A 56 9.73 -14.64 1.59
C GLY A 56 9.40 -13.99 2.93
N LEU A 57 8.45 -13.06 2.96
CA LEU A 57 8.07 -12.33 4.17
C LEU A 57 7.39 -13.26 5.18
N THR A 58 7.70 -13.02 6.45
CA THR A 58 7.17 -13.73 7.60
C THR A 58 6.74 -12.76 8.69
N SER A 59 6.15 -13.28 9.77
CA SER A 59 5.80 -12.47 10.93
C SER A 59 6.99 -11.92 11.70
N ALA A 60 8.22 -12.41 11.43
CA ALA A 60 9.44 -11.86 12.00
C ALA A 60 9.91 -10.59 11.27
N ASP A 61 9.35 -10.30 10.09
CA ASP A 61 9.82 -9.21 9.26
C ASP A 61 9.30 -7.85 9.71
N ARG A 62 10.18 -6.86 9.57
CA ARG A 62 9.87 -5.45 9.77
C ARG A 62 10.31 -4.67 8.56
N CYS A 63 9.34 -4.09 7.86
CA CYS A 63 9.57 -3.22 6.71
C CYS A 63 9.86 -1.79 7.17
N LEU A 64 10.93 -1.18 6.66
CA LEU A 64 11.08 0.28 6.65
C LEU A 64 10.49 0.82 5.34
N ASN A 65 9.31 1.42 5.41
CA ASN A 65 8.63 2.00 4.26
C ASN A 65 8.94 3.51 4.14
N ILE A 66 9.66 3.86 3.09
CA ILE A 66 10.07 5.24 2.79
C ILE A 66 9.23 5.84 1.64
N MET A 67 8.38 5.02 1.03
CA MET A 67 7.53 5.39 -0.09
C MET A 67 6.22 6.04 0.36
N PRO A 68 5.68 7.02 -0.39
CA PRO A 68 4.38 7.60 -0.09
C PRO A 68 3.25 6.57 -0.18
N LEU A 69 2.31 6.62 0.78
CA LEU A 69 1.19 5.67 0.86
C LEU A 69 0.08 5.92 -0.17
N PHE A 70 0.12 7.03 -0.90
CA PHE A 70 -0.76 7.26 -2.04
C PHE A 70 -0.23 6.62 -3.34
N HIS A 71 0.99 6.07 -3.33
CA HIS A 71 1.53 5.27 -4.43
C HIS A 71 1.33 3.78 -4.16
N ILE A 72 0.95 3.04 -5.21
CA ILE A 72 0.66 1.61 -5.13
C ILE A 72 1.80 0.80 -4.51
N HIS A 73 3.05 1.19 -4.77
CA HIS A 73 4.22 0.52 -4.22
C HIS A 73 4.33 0.70 -2.71
N GLY A 74 4.25 1.94 -2.22
CA GLY A 74 4.29 2.21 -0.78
C GLY A 74 3.11 1.59 -0.03
N LEU A 75 1.93 1.58 -0.63
CA LEU A 75 0.74 1.01 0.00
C LEU A 75 0.71 -0.52 -0.06
N ILE A 76 0.76 -1.10 -1.25
CA ILE A 76 0.55 -2.55 -1.43
C ILE A 76 1.85 -3.30 -1.16
N ALA A 77 2.94 -2.90 -1.83
CA ALA A 77 4.19 -3.65 -1.76
C ALA A 77 4.86 -3.52 -0.40
N ALA A 78 4.84 -2.36 0.25
CA ALA A 78 5.41 -2.20 1.58
C ALA A 78 4.41 -2.56 2.69
N VAL A 79 3.26 -1.85 2.77
CA VAL A 79 2.35 -1.99 3.91
C VAL A 79 1.54 -3.28 3.86
N LEU A 80 0.74 -3.49 2.81
CA LEU A 80 -0.20 -4.62 2.78
C LEU A 80 0.51 -5.97 2.75
N SER A 81 1.61 -6.11 2.01
CA SER A 81 2.37 -7.37 1.98
C SER A 81 2.98 -7.73 3.35
N SER A 82 3.55 -6.75 4.06
CA SER A 82 4.10 -6.94 5.39
C SER A 82 3.04 -7.38 6.38
N LEU A 83 1.89 -6.69 6.38
CA LEU A 83 0.80 -7.00 7.30
C LEU A 83 0.15 -8.34 6.97
N ALA A 84 -0.02 -8.67 5.69
CA ALA A 84 -0.55 -9.97 5.26
C ALA A 84 0.36 -11.15 5.68
N ALA A 85 1.67 -10.93 5.74
CA ALA A 85 2.64 -11.91 6.25
C ALA A 85 2.70 -11.97 7.80
N GLY A 86 1.95 -11.10 8.50
CA GLY A 86 1.99 -10.97 9.96
C GLY A 86 3.16 -10.16 10.50
N GLY A 87 3.92 -9.50 9.62
CA GLY A 87 5.05 -8.64 9.97
C GLY A 87 4.62 -7.24 10.43
N SER A 88 5.60 -6.34 10.53
CA SER A 88 5.39 -4.96 10.97
C SER A 88 5.96 -3.94 9.98
N VAL A 89 5.50 -2.69 10.07
CA VAL A 89 5.94 -1.61 9.18
C VAL A 89 6.31 -0.38 10.00
N PHE A 90 7.47 0.20 9.70
CA PHE A 90 7.89 1.51 10.16
C PHE A 90 7.73 2.49 8.99
N CYS A 91 6.70 3.34 9.06
CA CYS A 91 6.43 4.34 8.02
C CYS A 91 7.14 5.65 8.32
N THR A 92 7.92 6.16 7.37
CA THR A 92 8.52 7.49 7.47
C THR A 92 7.59 8.54 6.84
N PRO A 93 7.78 9.84 7.10
CA PRO A 93 7.05 10.91 6.40
C PRO A 93 7.33 10.99 4.88
N GLY A 94 8.23 10.15 4.36
CA GLY A 94 8.74 10.17 2.99
C GLY A 94 10.26 10.02 2.95
N PHE A 95 10.83 10.14 1.75
CA PHE A 95 12.27 10.00 1.55
C PHE A 95 13.05 11.19 2.14
N ASN A 96 14.04 10.86 2.98
CA ASN A 96 15.03 11.81 3.47
C ASN A 96 16.38 11.09 3.67
N ALA A 97 17.35 11.37 2.78
CA ALA A 97 18.66 10.72 2.80
C ALA A 97 19.43 10.94 4.12
N LEU A 98 19.31 12.12 4.73
CA LEU A 98 20.01 12.45 5.97
C LEU A 98 19.44 11.71 7.19
N ARG A 99 18.17 11.27 7.13
CA ARG A 99 17.51 10.53 8.21
C ARG A 99 17.51 9.01 8.00
N PHE A 100 17.87 8.53 6.80
CA PHE A 100 17.79 7.11 6.46
C PHE A 100 18.51 6.20 7.46
N PHE A 101 19.78 6.49 7.79
CA PHE A 101 20.54 5.67 8.74
C PHE A 101 20.03 5.79 10.18
N HIS A 102 19.47 6.94 10.55
CA HIS A 102 18.80 7.09 11.84
C HIS A 102 17.58 6.17 11.93
N TRP A 103 16.73 6.15 10.89
CA TRP A 103 15.59 5.25 10.81
C TRP A 103 15.99 3.78 10.76
N LEU A 104 17.08 3.41 10.08
CA LEU A 104 17.60 2.04 10.15
C LEU A 104 17.96 1.63 11.58
N GLY A 105 18.61 2.52 12.33
CA GLY A 105 18.99 2.25 13.72
C GLY A 105 17.80 2.19 14.68
N GLU A 106 16.80 3.06 14.48
CA GLU A 106 15.58 3.11 15.28
C GLU A 106 14.65 1.93 14.99
N ALA A 107 14.34 1.71 13.70
CA ALA A 107 13.38 0.72 13.27
C ALA A 107 13.94 -0.71 13.27
N LYS A 108 15.26 -0.87 13.07
CA LYS A 108 15.94 -2.17 12.90
C LYS A 108 15.18 -3.09 11.94
N PRO A 109 14.92 -2.64 10.69
CA PRO A 109 14.13 -3.41 9.75
C PRO A 109 14.90 -4.63 9.25
N SER A 110 14.17 -5.69 8.88
CA SER A 110 14.74 -6.81 8.13
C SER A 110 14.79 -6.53 6.62
N TRP A 111 13.97 -5.57 6.15
CA TRP A 111 13.97 -5.13 4.76
C TRP A 111 13.44 -3.70 4.61
N TYR A 112 13.75 -3.05 3.50
CA TYR A 112 13.26 -1.70 3.19
C TYR A 112 12.86 -1.58 1.72
N THR A 113 12.06 -0.57 1.43
CA THR A 113 11.76 -0.17 0.06
C THR A 113 11.60 1.35 -0.04
N ALA A 114 12.08 1.92 -1.14
CA ALA A 114 12.21 3.34 -1.40
C ALA A 114 12.13 3.63 -2.90
#